data_AF-A0A4Q5R1K6-F1
#
_entry.id   AF-A0A4Q5R1K6-F1
#
_cell.length_a   1.000
_cell.length_b   1.000
_cell.length_c   1.000
_cell.angle_alpha   90.00
_cell.angle_beta   90.00
_cell.angle_gamma   90.00
#
_symmetry.space_group_name_H-M   'P 1'
#
loop_
_entity.id
_entity.type
_entity.pdbx_description
1 polymer ?
#
loop_
_entity_poly.entity_id
_entity_poly.type
_entity_poly.pdbx_seq_one_letter_code
_entity_poly.pdbx_strand_id
1 'polypeptide(L)'
;MNRCSILQCIFLVCTGVETFAGDSTFLTGMFVNHPSTSFRVVTNQSLKNAWAGDQLATGTTDGAGNFSAGFKLNTESQVLLFIGAAFYKLWLDPGASLNITQKPTGISFAGSVARENKFMYAASLMQPFSVNHGFDQKFQPEEVKTYFDSLETGRWKLYHQFFTNEKPSQKFKDYCEGQITGFTCFSLSQYPMKFIYIDKSIGLKDVPGSYLEFWKKFRIQETDPGSDMYHNALRDYVAFLAMEQDKLRNISAQQERPPQQLQVNADLSRQENQMAIQLQIMDSLLADNPATLAVIKAVQIDFMIKYFDFHNLTRTAIDKYANQFPGSEEARLLTDKWQEKNKLTSSKPSFTLTNNEGRHVSLQDLNGSVVYIDFWGSWCKACLSQMPSS
;
A
#
# COMPACT_ATOMS: atom_id res chain seq x y z
N MET A 1 -27.37 58.37 -17.99
CA MET A 1 -27.14 57.65 -19.25
C MET A 1 -25.64 57.58 -19.53
N ASN A 2 -25.04 56.40 -19.36
CA ASN A 2 -24.13 55.74 -20.30
C ASN A 2 -22.90 56.51 -20.86
N ARG A 3 -21.69 56.25 -20.32
CA ARG A 3 -20.70 55.22 -20.78
C ARG A 3 -19.34 55.51 -20.12
N CYS A 4 -18.89 54.68 -19.16
CA CYS A 4 -18.11 53.45 -19.36
C CYS A 4 -16.64 53.73 -19.74
N SER A 5 -15.79 53.94 -18.73
CA SER A 5 -14.33 53.80 -18.81
C SER A 5 -13.96 52.48 -18.15
N ILE A 6 -13.61 51.47 -18.94
CA ILE A 6 -13.08 50.20 -18.45
C ILE A 6 -11.57 50.38 -18.31
N LEU A 7 -11.12 50.73 -17.10
CA LEU A 7 -9.71 50.55 -16.72
C LEU A 7 -9.54 49.07 -16.35
N GLN A 8 -8.68 48.37 -17.09
CA GLN A 8 -8.20 47.04 -16.74
C GLN A 8 -7.44 47.10 -15.41
N CYS A 9 -8.08 46.66 -14.32
CA CYS A 9 -7.38 46.30 -13.10
C CYS A 9 -6.81 44.88 -13.23
N ILE A 10 -5.59 44.80 -13.77
CA ILE A 10 -4.71 43.65 -13.56
C ILE A 10 -4.33 43.66 -12.08
N PHE A 11 -4.99 42.82 -11.28
CA PHE A 11 -4.54 42.53 -9.92
C PHE A 11 -3.31 41.62 -10.02
N LEU A 12 -2.13 42.25 -10.09
CA LEU A 12 -0.86 41.64 -9.71
C LEU A 12 -0.88 41.41 -8.19
N VAL A 13 -1.18 40.19 -7.77
CA VAL A 13 -0.77 39.71 -6.44
C VAL A 13 0.64 39.16 -6.60
N CYS A 14 1.62 40.06 -6.45
CA CYS A 14 3.03 39.72 -6.28
C CYS A 14 3.24 39.30 -4.82
N THR A 15 3.24 37.99 -4.55
CA THR A 15 3.96 37.39 -3.42
C THR A 15 4.76 36.21 -3.95
N GLY A 16 6.06 36.44 -4.17
CA GLY A 16 7.10 35.41 -4.30
C GLY A 16 6.85 34.33 -5.35
N VAL A 17 6.76 34.69 -6.63
CA VAL A 17 7.03 33.71 -7.70
C VAL A 17 8.55 33.67 -7.85
N GLU A 18 9.20 32.72 -7.18
CA GLU A 18 10.50 32.27 -7.65
C GLU A 18 10.32 31.85 -9.10
N THR A 19 11.02 32.53 -10.01
CA THR A 19 11.04 32.19 -11.43
C THR A 19 11.72 30.84 -11.59
N PHE A 20 10.96 29.76 -11.47
CA PHE A 20 11.41 28.43 -11.83
C PHE A 20 11.54 28.38 -13.35
N ALA A 21 12.78 28.44 -13.83
CA ALA A 21 13.12 28.20 -15.22
C ALA A 21 12.56 26.84 -15.69
N GLY A 22 12.15 26.77 -16.97
CA GLY A 22 11.36 25.69 -17.57
C GLY A 22 11.81 24.27 -17.19
N ASP A 23 10.82 23.44 -16.85
CA ASP A 23 10.82 22.01 -16.49
C ASP A 23 10.18 21.71 -15.12
N SER A 24 9.82 22.73 -14.33
CA SER A 24 9.08 22.51 -13.08
C SER A 24 7.63 22.10 -13.34
N THR A 25 7.19 21.05 -12.65
CA THR A 25 5.79 20.67 -12.51
C THR A 25 5.14 21.56 -11.44
N PHE A 26 3.95 22.07 -11.72
CA PHE A 26 3.21 22.96 -10.83
C PHE A 26 1.92 22.33 -10.35
N LEU A 27 1.79 22.20 -9.03
CA LEU A 27 0.56 21.81 -8.37
C LEU A 27 -0.01 23.03 -7.63
N THR A 28 -1.18 23.48 -8.05
CA THR A 28 -1.86 24.64 -7.47
C THR A 28 -3.28 24.26 -7.08
N GLY A 29 -3.91 25.07 -6.25
CA GLY A 29 -5.33 24.86 -6.00
C GLY A 29 -5.88 25.60 -4.80
N MET A 30 -7.13 25.27 -4.49
CA MET A 30 -7.87 25.79 -3.36
C MET A 30 -8.65 24.66 -2.69
N PHE A 31 -8.40 24.46 -1.39
CA PHE A 31 -9.11 23.53 -0.53
C PHE A 31 -9.89 24.31 0.54
N VAL A 32 -11.16 24.61 0.26
CA VAL A 32 -12.01 25.46 1.13
C VAL A 32 -12.13 24.92 2.56
N ASN A 33 -12.07 23.59 2.72
CA ASN A 33 -12.17 22.94 4.04
C ASN A 33 -10.82 22.88 4.79
N HIS A 34 -9.75 23.42 4.19
CA HIS A 34 -8.40 23.36 4.73
C HIS A 34 -7.71 24.73 4.69
N PRO A 35 -8.25 25.79 5.33
CA PRO A 35 -7.55 27.07 5.48
C PRO A 35 -6.35 26.91 6.44
N SER A 36 -5.26 27.64 6.22
CA SER A 36 -4.08 27.65 7.11
C SER A 36 -3.57 26.25 7.51
N THR A 37 -3.66 25.29 6.60
CA THR A 37 -3.42 23.87 6.83
C THR A 37 -2.12 23.45 6.16
N SER A 38 -1.29 22.70 6.89
CA SER A 38 -0.04 22.17 6.34
C SER A 38 -0.31 21.13 5.24
N PHE A 39 0.48 21.21 4.17
CA PHE A 39 0.48 20.22 3.10
C PHE A 39 1.90 19.74 2.78
N ARG A 40 1.99 18.53 2.23
CA ARG A 40 3.21 18.00 1.63
C ARG A 40 2.88 17.17 0.39
N VAL A 41 3.82 17.19 -0.54
CA VAL A 41 3.75 16.46 -1.80
C VAL A 41 4.88 15.44 -1.82
N VAL A 42 4.57 14.18 -2.09
CA VAL A 42 5.56 13.08 -2.02
C VAL A 42 5.41 12.10 -3.18
N THR A 43 6.48 11.38 -3.50
CA THR A 43 6.51 10.27 -4.48
C THR A 43 7.22 9.03 -3.90
N ASN A 44 7.28 7.94 -4.67
CA ASN A 44 8.08 6.73 -4.43
C ASN A 44 8.00 6.14 -2.99
N GLN A 45 6.93 5.40 -2.69
CA GLN A 45 6.61 4.98 -1.32
C GLN A 45 7.06 3.56 -0.93
N SER A 46 7.47 2.73 -1.90
CA SER A 46 7.45 1.27 -1.73
C SER A 46 8.35 0.75 -0.59
N LEU A 47 9.48 1.41 -0.30
CA LEU A 47 10.37 1.04 0.81
C LEU A 47 10.74 2.18 1.77
N LYS A 48 10.74 3.43 1.32
CA LYS A 48 10.89 4.60 2.20
C LYS A 48 9.58 4.88 2.90
N ASN A 49 9.34 4.23 4.05
CA ASN A 49 8.17 4.34 4.92
C ASN A 49 6.88 4.73 4.15
N ALA A 50 6.00 3.77 3.85
CA ALA A 50 4.87 3.85 2.90
C ALA A 50 4.01 5.14 2.85
N TRP A 51 4.10 6.02 3.85
CA TRP A 51 3.39 7.31 3.90
C TRP A 51 4.30 8.54 3.92
N ALA A 52 5.62 8.38 4.03
CA ALA A 52 6.61 9.45 3.97
C ALA A 52 7.09 9.68 2.53
N GLY A 53 7.52 8.63 1.82
CA GLY A 53 8.05 8.74 0.45
C GLY A 53 9.21 9.74 0.31
N ASP A 54 9.54 10.08 -0.93
CA ASP A 54 10.44 11.19 -1.25
C ASP A 54 9.65 12.50 -1.29
N GLN A 55 9.99 13.44 -0.42
CA GLN A 55 9.31 14.73 -0.33
C GLN A 55 9.70 15.63 -1.50
N LEU A 56 8.70 16.00 -2.31
CA LEU A 56 8.84 16.87 -3.47
C LEU A 56 8.61 18.34 -3.12
N ALA A 57 7.62 18.62 -2.27
CA ALA A 57 7.29 19.97 -1.82
C ALA A 57 6.53 19.94 -0.49
N THR A 58 6.51 21.07 0.20
CA THR A 58 5.77 21.28 1.46
C THR A 58 5.37 22.74 1.56
N GLY A 59 4.28 23.01 2.28
CA GLY A 59 3.86 24.37 2.58
C GLY A 59 2.65 24.41 3.48
N THR A 60 1.97 25.56 3.51
CA THR A 60 0.73 25.77 4.23
C THR A 60 -0.24 26.50 3.31
N THR A 61 -1.51 26.10 3.30
CA THR A 61 -2.54 26.87 2.59
C THR A 61 -2.74 28.24 3.21
N ASP A 62 -3.19 29.22 2.44
CA ASP A 62 -3.56 30.53 2.99
C ASP A 62 -4.89 30.50 3.77
N GLY A 63 -5.33 31.67 4.26
CA GLY A 63 -6.60 31.80 4.98
C GLY A 63 -7.86 31.46 4.17
N ALA A 64 -7.76 31.40 2.83
CA ALA A 64 -8.81 30.97 1.93
C ALA A 64 -8.64 29.51 1.45
N GLY A 65 -7.59 28.82 1.90
CA GLY A 65 -7.29 27.45 1.50
C GLY A 65 -6.50 27.33 0.19
N ASN A 66 -5.98 28.42 -0.37
CA ASN A 66 -5.16 28.37 -1.59
C ASN A 66 -3.77 27.81 -1.29
N PHE A 67 -3.21 27.07 -2.25
CA PHE A 67 -1.82 26.61 -2.20
C PHE A 67 -1.18 26.59 -3.59
N SER A 68 0.15 26.60 -3.58
CA SER A 68 0.99 26.43 -4.76
C SER A 68 2.24 25.67 -4.39
N ALA A 69 2.67 24.75 -5.23
CA ALA A 69 3.88 23.97 -5.08
C ALA A 69 4.50 23.74 -6.47
N GLY A 70 5.75 24.17 -6.63
CA GLY A 70 6.59 23.85 -7.78
C GLY A 70 7.63 22.81 -7.39
N PHE A 71 7.82 21.77 -8.21
CA PHE A 71 8.83 20.73 -7.98
C PHE A 71 9.21 20.06 -9.30
N LYS A 72 10.30 19.30 -9.30
CA LYS A 72 10.75 18.54 -10.47
C LYS A 72 10.29 17.09 -10.40
N LEU A 73 9.87 16.56 -11.53
CA LEU A 73 9.63 15.13 -11.74
C LEU A 73 10.54 14.65 -12.88
N ASN A 74 11.11 13.46 -12.71
CA ASN A 74 11.97 12.85 -13.73
C ASN A 74 11.16 12.10 -14.80
N THR A 75 9.94 11.69 -14.46
CA THR A 75 9.04 10.89 -15.31
C THR A 75 7.61 11.16 -14.88
N GLU A 76 6.66 10.91 -15.79
CA GLU A 76 5.25 10.84 -15.39
C GLU A 76 5.08 9.77 -14.31
N SER A 77 4.33 10.08 -13.25
CA SER A 77 4.19 9.20 -12.10
C SER A 77 2.99 9.57 -11.21
N GLN A 78 2.63 8.64 -10.33
CA GLN A 78 1.75 8.92 -9.21
C GLN A 78 2.47 9.79 -8.17
N VAL A 79 1.81 10.86 -7.73
CA VAL A 79 2.23 11.73 -6.65
C VAL A 79 1.14 11.79 -5.58
N LEU A 80 1.52 11.82 -4.30
CA LEU A 80 0.55 12.04 -3.22
C LEU A 80 0.59 13.48 -2.74
N LEU A 81 -0.57 14.11 -2.69
CA LEU A 81 -0.78 15.34 -1.93
C LEU A 81 -1.40 14.97 -0.57
N PHE A 82 -0.70 15.27 0.51
CA PHE A 82 -1.25 15.27 1.86
C PHE A 82 -1.62 16.69 2.25
N ILE A 83 -2.82 16.90 2.78
CA ILE A 83 -3.29 18.18 3.28
C ILE A 83 -4.13 17.96 4.55
N GLY A 84 -3.59 18.37 5.70
CA GLY A 84 -4.13 17.96 7.00
C GLY A 84 -4.16 16.44 7.14
N ALA A 85 -5.33 15.89 7.48
CA ALA A 85 -5.56 14.44 7.54
C ALA A 85 -6.00 13.81 6.20
N ALA A 86 -6.26 14.62 5.17
CA ALA A 86 -6.65 14.14 3.86
C ALA A 86 -5.41 13.83 3.00
N PHE A 87 -5.56 12.89 2.07
CA PHE A 87 -4.57 12.66 1.01
C PHE A 87 -5.24 12.39 -0.34
N TYR A 88 -4.53 12.69 -1.42
CA TYR A 88 -5.00 12.49 -2.80
C TYR A 88 -3.90 11.87 -3.65
N LYS A 89 -4.20 10.76 -4.35
CA LYS A 89 -3.35 10.20 -5.40
C LYS A 89 -3.57 10.97 -6.70
N LEU A 90 -2.54 11.65 -7.16
CA LEU A 90 -2.55 12.46 -8.38
C LEU A 90 -1.65 11.82 -9.43
N TRP A 91 -1.97 12.01 -10.71
CA TRP A 91 -1.05 11.70 -11.81
C TRP A 91 -0.46 12.99 -12.37
N LEU A 92 0.86 13.07 -12.47
CA LEU A 92 1.56 14.27 -12.92
C LEU A 92 2.69 13.92 -13.88
N ASP A 93 2.90 14.78 -14.87
CA ASP A 93 4.01 14.70 -15.82
C ASP A 93 5.09 15.74 -15.50
N PRO A 94 6.35 15.53 -15.93
CA PRO A 94 7.38 16.56 -15.89
C PRO A 94 6.91 17.82 -16.63
N GLY A 95 7.06 18.98 -15.99
CA GLY A 95 6.65 20.27 -16.56
C GLY A 95 5.12 20.51 -16.63
N ALA A 96 4.30 19.57 -16.13
CA ALA A 96 2.85 19.73 -16.17
C ALA A 96 2.34 20.79 -15.19
N SER A 97 1.15 21.34 -15.48
CA SER A 97 0.39 22.15 -14.53
C SER A 97 -0.88 21.41 -14.13
N LEU A 98 -1.17 21.30 -12.84
CA LEU A 98 -2.45 20.83 -12.31
C LEU A 98 -2.98 21.86 -11.31
N ASN A 99 -4.21 22.33 -11.55
CA ASN A 99 -4.98 23.12 -10.61
C ASN A 99 -6.13 22.27 -10.03
N ILE A 100 -6.23 22.21 -8.70
CA ILE A 100 -7.26 21.47 -7.98
C ILE A 100 -8.16 22.44 -7.22
N THR A 101 -9.47 22.38 -7.43
CA THR A 101 -10.43 23.18 -6.66
C THR A 101 -11.40 22.26 -5.93
N GLN A 102 -11.34 22.25 -4.60
CA GLN A 102 -12.32 21.58 -3.75
C GLN A 102 -13.52 22.50 -3.50
N LYS A 103 -14.70 22.05 -3.90
CA LYS A 103 -15.99 22.65 -3.59
C LYS A 103 -16.74 21.73 -2.61
N PRO A 104 -17.79 22.22 -1.93
CA PRO A 104 -18.60 21.39 -1.03
C PRO A 104 -19.17 20.12 -1.70
N THR A 105 -19.44 20.18 -3.01
CA THR A 105 -20.06 19.08 -3.77
C THR A 105 -19.07 18.22 -4.55
N GLY A 106 -17.75 18.45 -4.39
CA GLY A 106 -16.73 17.65 -5.06
C GLY A 106 -15.49 18.44 -5.49
N ILE A 107 -14.64 17.79 -6.28
CA ILE A 107 -13.35 18.34 -6.72
C ILE A 107 -13.36 18.54 -8.24
N SER A 108 -12.82 19.67 -8.71
CA SER A 108 -12.61 19.96 -10.12
C SER A 108 -11.13 20.19 -10.44
N PHE A 109 -10.73 19.85 -11.67
CA PHE A 109 -9.35 19.91 -12.13
C PHE A 109 -9.20 20.72 -13.41
N ALA A 110 -8.12 21.50 -13.50
CA ALA A 110 -7.70 22.24 -14.70
C ALA A 110 -6.19 22.13 -14.90
N GLY A 111 -5.69 22.46 -16.10
CA GLY A 111 -4.29 22.32 -16.49
C GLY A 111 -4.02 21.15 -17.45
N SER A 112 -2.75 20.93 -17.81
CA SER A 112 -2.33 20.00 -18.86
C SER A 112 -2.65 18.53 -18.55
N VAL A 113 -2.62 18.13 -17.28
CA VAL A 113 -2.92 16.76 -16.81
C VAL A 113 -4.29 16.64 -16.14
N ALA A 114 -5.21 17.57 -16.45
CA ALA A 114 -6.52 17.61 -15.82
C ALA A 114 -7.41 16.43 -16.21
N ARG A 115 -7.25 15.86 -17.40
CA ARG A 115 -8.09 14.75 -17.86
C ARG A 115 -7.82 13.49 -17.04
N GLU A 116 -6.55 13.14 -16.87
CA GLU A 116 -6.07 11.98 -16.13
C GLU A 116 -6.58 12.04 -14.68
N ASN A 117 -6.45 13.20 -14.04
CA ASN A 117 -6.90 13.40 -12.66
C ASN A 117 -8.43 13.44 -12.53
N LYS A 118 -9.17 13.98 -13.53
CA LYS A 118 -10.64 13.88 -13.57
C LYS A 118 -11.10 12.43 -13.65
N PHE A 119 -10.46 11.62 -14.49
CA PHE A 119 -10.73 10.19 -14.56
C PHE A 119 -10.45 9.52 -13.23
N MET A 120 -9.26 9.73 -12.63
CA MET A 120 -8.89 9.11 -11.35
C MET A 120 -9.86 9.48 -10.22
N TYR A 121 -10.37 10.72 -10.20
CA TYR A 121 -11.39 11.14 -9.24
C TYR A 121 -12.74 10.46 -9.52
N ALA A 122 -13.23 10.51 -10.76
CA ALA A 122 -14.50 9.89 -11.15
C ALA A 122 -14.53 8.37 -10.93
N ALA A 123 -13.39 7.70 -11.14
CA ALA A 123 -13.22 6.27 -10.95
C ALA A 123 -12.92 5.86 -9.48
N SER A 124 -12.88 6.84 -8.55
CA SER A 124 -12.52 6.61 -7.14
C SER A 124 -11.15 5.94 -6.97
N LEU A 125 -10.18 6.30 -7.81
CA LEU A 125 -8.78 5.86 -7.75
C LEU A 125 -7.90 6.84 -6.97
N MET A 126 -8.34 8.09 -6.85
CA MET A 126 -7.62 9.15 -6.11
C MET A 126 -7.58 8.89 -4.61
N GLN A 127 -8.60 8.21 -4.07
CA GLN A 127 -8.74 7.85 -2.65
C GLN A 127 -9.33 6.44 -2.52
N PRO A 128 -8.58 5.37 -2.87
CA PRO A 128 -9.15 4.04 -3.00
C PRO A 128 -9.73 3.48 -1.69
N PHE A 129 -9.26 3.92 -0.52
CA PHE A 129 -9.82 3.52 0.77
C PHE A 129 -11.18 4.15 1.09
N SER A 130 -11.65 5.13 0.30
CA SER A 130 -13.02 5.65 0.42
C SER A 130 -14.05 4.72 -0.25
N VAL A 131 -13.61 3.70 -0.98
CA VAL A 131 -14.50 2.68 -1.53
C VAL A 131 -14.98 1.79 -0.39
N ASN A 132 -16.29 1.60 -0.28
CA ASN A 132 -16.86 0.67 0.67
C ASN A 132 -16.49 -0.75 0.25
N HIS A 133 -15.66 -1.43 1.04
CA HIS A 133 -15.26 -2.80 0.74
C HIS A 133 -16.33 -3.83 1.16
N GLY A 134 -17.42 -3.36 1.77
CA GLY A 134 -18.51 -4.20 2.23
C GLY A 134 -18.14 -5.06 3.45
N PHE A 135 -16.92 -4.98 3.97
CA PHE A 135 -16.44 -5.85 5.06
C PHE A 135 -17.16 -5.66 6.39
N ASP A 136 -17.93 -4.60 6.55
CA ASP A 136 -18.78 -4.35 7.73
C ASP A 136 -20.15 -5.05 7.61
N GLN A 137 -20.53 -5.48 6.41
CA GLN A 137 -21.75 -6.24 6.14
C GLN A 137 -21.35 -7.71 5.94
N LYS A 138 -22.12 -8.65 6.49
CA LYS A 138 -21.85 -10.11 6.41
C LYS A 138 -22.12 -10.66 5.00
N PHE A 139 -21.51 -10.05 3.97
CA PHE A 139 -21.69 -10.46 2.59
C PHE A 139 -21.22 -11.90 2.38
N GLN A 140 -21.96 -12.63 1.55
CA GLN A 140 -21.54 -13.93 1.04
C GLN A 140 -20.46 -13.76 -0.04
N PRO A 141 -19.64 -14.80 -0.32
CA PRO A 141 -18.53 -14.67 -1.28
C PRO A 141 -18.97 -14.15 -2.64
N GLU A 142 -20.09 -14.64 -3.18
CA GLU A 142 -20.59 -14.25 -4.50
C GLU A 142 -21.11 -12.80 -4.56
N GLU A 143 -21.62 -12.26 -3.44
CA GLU A 143 -22.05 -10.87 -3.36
C GLU A 143 -20.85 -9.93 -3.42
N VAL A 144 -19.77 -10.27 -2.69
CA VAL A 144 -18.50 -9.54 -2.74
C VAL A 144 -17.89 -9.60 -4.14
N LYS A 145 -17.91 -10.78 -4.77
CA LYS A 145 -17.45 -10.95 -6.14
C LYS A 145 -18.22 -10.06 -7.12
N THR A 146 -19.55 -10.12 -7.06
CA THR A 146 -20.44 -9.33 -7.92
C THR A 146 -20.21 -7.83 -7.75
N TYR A 147 -20.05 -7.36 -6.50
CA TYR A 147 -19.78 -5.97 -6.20
C TYR A 147 -18.49 -5.48 -6.85
N PHE A 148 -17.38 -6.20 -6.64
CA PHE A 148 -16.07 -5.79 -7.13
C PHE A 148 -15.95 -5.94 -8.66
N ASP A 149 -16.57 -6.95 -9.27
CA ASP A 149 -16.64 -7.07 -10.73
C ASP A 149 -17.47 -5.93 -11.36
N SER A 150 -18.56 -5.53 -10.71
CA SER A 150 -19.37 -4.37 -11.14
C SER A 150 -18.59 -3.06 -11.05
N LEU A 151 -17.85 -2.86 -9.95
CA LEU A 151 -16.99 -1.70 -9.75
C LEU A 151 -15.88 -1.64 -10.81
N GLU A 152 -15.23 -2.76 -11.10
CA GLU A 152 -14.21 -2.87 -12.15
C GLU A 152 -14.79 -2.49 -13.52
N THR A 153 -15.94 -3.07 -13.88
CA THR A 153 -16.64 -2.79 -15.14
C THR A 153 -16.98 -1.30 -15.27
N GLY A 154 -17.47 -0.68 -14.18
CA GLY A 154 -17.76 0.75 -14.13
C GLY A 154 -16.52 1.61 -14.34
N ARG A 155 -15.39 1.25 -13.73
CA ARG A 155 -14.11 1.95 -13.89
C ARG A 155 -13.57 1.85 -15.31
N TRP A 156 -13.64 0.68 -15.94
CA TRP A 156 -13.24 0.52 -17.35
C TRP A 156 -14.15 1.29 -18.31
N LYS A 157 -15.46 1.32 -18.05
CA LYS A 157 -16.38 2.15 -18.81
C LYS A 157 -15.99 3.63 -18.73
N LEU A 158 -15.70 4.15 -17.53
CA LEU A 158 -15.21 5.52 -17.35
C LEU A 158 -13.88 5.74 -18.09
N TYR A 159 -12.93 4.80 -17.97
CA TYR A 159 -11.65 4.91 -18.65
C TYR A 159 -11.84 5.08 -20.16
N HIS A 160 -12.65 4.22 -20.78
CA HIS A 160 -12.93 4.34 -22.20
C HIS A 160 -13.64 5.65 -22.56
N GLN A 161 -14.58 6.13 -21.74
CA GLN A 161 -15.23 7.43 -21.96
C GLN A 161 -14.25 8.61 -21.92
N PHE A 162 -13.34 8.64 -20.95
CA PHE A 162 -12.36 9.72 -20.81
C PHE A 162 -11.30 9.72 -21.92
N PHE A 163 -10.95 8.55 -22.44
CA PHE A 163 -9.83 8.37 -23.38
C PHE A 163 -10.25 7.87 -24.76
N THR A 164 -11.51 8.09 -25.17
CA THR A 164 -12.01 7.70 -26.50
C THR A 164 -11.31 8.47 -27.61
N ASN A 165 -11.23 9.80 -27.50
CA ASN A 165 -10.76 10.68 -28.57
C ASN A 165 -9.27 11.01 -28.48
N GLU A 166 -8.70 10.95 -27.28
CA GLU A 166 -7.29 11.24 -27.04
C GLU A 166 -6.75 10.19 -26.07
N LYS A 167 -5.74 9.47 -26.54
CA LYS A 167 -5.15 8.36 -25.80
C LYS A 167 -4.20 8.92 -24.73
N PRO A 168 -4.19 8.35 -23.52
CA PRO A 168 -3.19 8.70 -22.54
C PRO A 168 -1.83 8.11 -22.96
N SER A 169 -0.79 8.48 -22.21
CA SER A 169 0.50 7.81 -22.28
C SER A 169 0.38 6.32 -21.97
N GLN A 170 1.36 5.54 -22.45
CA GLN A 170 1.40 4.10 -22.17
C GLN A 170 1.58 3.85 -20.66
N LYS A 171 2.41 4.63 -19.95
CA LYS A 171 2.63 4.44 -18.51
C LYS A 171 1.38 4.75 -17.69
N PHE A 172 0.61 5.78 -18.05
CA PHE A 172 -0.66 6.05 -17.38
C PHE A 172 -1.68 4.95 -17.65
N LYS A 173 -1.72 4.41 -18.88
CA LYS A 173 -2.56 3.24 -19.21
C LYS A 173 -2.19 2.04 -18.34
N ASP A 174 -0.91 1.71 -18.25
CA ASP A 174 -0.41 0.56 -17.46
C ASP A 174 -0.72 0.75 -15.97
N TYR A 175 -0.50 1.96 -15.45
CA TYR A 175 -0.92 2.36 -14.10
C TYR A 175 -2.42 2.19 -13.88
N CYS A 176 -3.26 2.65 -14.82
CA CYS A 176 -4.72 2.51 -14.73
C CYS A 176 -5.15 1.05 -14.73
N GLU A 177 -4.58 0.22 -15.61
CA GLU A 177 -4.84 -1.22 -15.64
C GLU A 177 -4.46 -1.87 -14.30
N GLY A 178 -3.27 -1.52 -13.79
CA GLY A 178 -2.78 -2.00 -12.52
C GLY A 178 -3.67 -1.55 -11.35
N GLN A 179 -4.13 -0.31 -11.36
CA GLN A 179 -5.02 0.22 -10.32
C GLN A 179 -6.44 -0.34 -10.40
N ILE A 180 -7.00 -0.53 -11.60
CA ILE A 180 -8.38 -0.97 -11.75
C ILE A 180 -8.48 -2.48 -11.50
N THR A 181 -7.78 -3.29 -12.29
CA THR A 181 -7.86 -4.75 -12.19
C THR A 181 -7.08 -5.27 -10.99
N GLY A 182 -5.94 -4.66 -10.66
CA GLY A 182 -5.19 -5.00 -9.45
C GLY A 182 -6.00 -4.73 -8.18
N PHE A 183 -6.71 -3.59 -8.08
CA PHE A 183 -7.58 -3.34 -6.93
C PHE A 183 -8.65 -4.41 -6.79
N THR A 184 -9.28 -4.82 -7.89
CA THR A 184 -10.34 -5.83 -7.85
C THR A 184 -9.80 -7.19 -7.42
N CYS A 185 -8.69 -7.64 -8.00
CA CYS A 185 -8.07 -8.91 -7.62
C CYS A 185 -7.59 -8.89 -6.17
N PHE A 186 -6.94 -7.82 -5.73
CA PHE A 186 -6.50 -7.65 -4.35
C PHE A 186 -7.68 -7.62 -3.36
N SER A 187 -8.75 -6.90 -3.69
CA SER A 187 -9.92 -6.82 -2.81
C SER A 187 -10.61 -8.19 -2.66
N LEU A 188 -10.70 -8.95 -3.75
CA LEU A 188 -11.26 -10.30 -3.72
C LEU A 188 -10.35 -11.29 -2.98
N SER A 189 -9.02 -11.15 -3.06
CA SER A 189 -8.09 -11.99 -2.30
C SER A 189 -8.14 -11.71 -0.79
N GLN A 190 -8.56 -10.52 -0.36
CA GLN A 190 -8.70 -10.19 1.06
C GLN A 190 -9.92 -10.85 1.73
N TYR A 191 -10.92 -11.28 0.95
CA TYR A 191 -12.17 -11.80 1.51
C TYR A 191 -11.96 -13.04 2.40
N PRO A 192 -11.26 -14.11 1.95
CA PRO A 192 -10.97 -15.25 2.83
C PRO A 192 -10.20 -14.85 4.08
N MET A 193 -9.22 -13.94 3.96
CA MET A 193 -8.44 -13.44 5.09
C MET A 193 -9.34 -12.76 6.14
N LYS A 194 -10.22 -11.85 5.71
CA LYS A 194 -11.13 -11.14 6.60
C LYS A 194 -12.14 -12.06 7.27
N PHE A 195 -12.91 -12.83 6.51
CA PHE A 195 -14.08 -13.50 7.05
C PHE A 195 -13.81 -14.89 7.65
N ILE A 196 -12.77 -15.58 7.20
CA ILE A 196 -12.41 -16.90 7.75
C ILE A 196 -11.46 -16.76 8.94
N TYR A 197 -10.41 -15.94 8.81
CA TYR A 197 -9.32 -15.92 9.79
C TYR A 197 -9.42 -14.80 10.81
N ILE A 198 -9.84 -13.60 10.40
CA ILE A 198 -9.97 -12.44 11.30
C ILE A 198 -11.32 -12.48 12.03
N ASP A 199 -12.44 -12.45 11.30
CA ASP A 199 -13.78 -12.40 11.90
C ASP A 199 -14.30 -13.77 12.33
N LYS A 200 -13.81 -14.83 11.67
CA LYS A 200 -14.26 -16.22 11.87
C LYS A 200 -15.78 -16.38 11.70
N SER A 201 -16.39 -15.59 10.81
CA SER A 201 -17.83 -15.56 10.57
C SER A 201 -18.30 -16.63 9.57
N ILE A 202 -17.39 -17.15 8.74
CA ILE A 202 -17.62 -18.26 7.80
C ILE A 202 -16.44 -19.24 7.87
N GLY A 203 -16.65 -20.47 7.42
CA GLY A 203 -15.59 -21.48 7.26
C GLY A 203 -15.06 -21.59 5.84
N LEU A 204 -13.89 -22.23 5.68
CA LEU A 204 -13.30 -22.56 4.37
C LEU A 204 -14.27 -23.29 3.43
N LYS A 205 -15.14 -24.15 3.98
CA LYS A 205 -16.15 -24.91 3.22
C LYS A 205 -17.25 -24.03 2.61
N ASP A 206 -17.42 -22.81 3.12
CA ASP A 206 -18.45 -21.87 2.70
C ASP A 206 -17.96 -20.98 1.54
N VAL A 207 -16.67 -21.06 1.18
CA VAL A 207 -16.11 -20.39 0.00
C VAL A 207 -16.14 -21.36 -1.18
N PRO A 208 -16.90 -21.07 -2.25
CA PRO A 208 -16.93 -21.92 -3.44
C PRO A 208 -15.54 -22.12 -4.03
N GLY A 209 -15.23 -23.33 -4.51
CA GLY A 209 -13.95 -23.60 -5.18
C GLY A 209 -13.71 -22.68 -6.38
N SER A 210 -14.78 -22.27 -7.06
CA SER A 210 -14.78 -21.30 -8.16
C SER A 210 -14.47 -19.86 -7.74
N TYR A 211 -14.51 -19.54 -6.45
CA TYR A 211 -14.31 -18.17 -5.97
C TYR A 211 -12.96 -17.61 -6.42
N LEU A 212 -11.88 -18.39 -6.27
CA LEU A 212 -10.52 -17.98 -6.63
C LEU A 212 -10.27 -17.89 -8.14
N GLU A 213 -11.25 -18.24 -8.98
CA GLU A 213 -11.11 -18.10 -10.44
C GLU A 213 -11.00 -16.65 -10.90
N PHE A 214 -11.28 -15.66 -10.04
CA PHE A 214 -10.98 -14.26 -10.35
C PHE A 214 -9.49 -14.05 -10.67
N TRP A 215 -8.57 -14.91 -10.23
CA TRP A 215 -7.17 -14.81 -10.64
C TRP A 215 -6.96 -15.03 -12.14
N LYS A 216 -7.91 -15.66 -12.85
CA LYS A 216 -7.86 -15.84 -14.32
C LYS A 216 -7.88 -14.51 -15.09
N LYS A 217 -8.28 -13.39 -14.49
CA LYS A 217 -8.15 -12.04 -15.12
C LYS A 217 -6.85 -11.32 -14.80
N PHE A 218 -6.11 -11.73 -13.77
CA PHE A 218 -4.86 -11.08 -13.41
C PHE A 218 -3.77 -11.35 -14.45
N ARG A 219 -3.02 -10.32 -14.84
CA ARG A 219 -1.98 -10.40 -15.87
C ARG A 219 -0.69 -9.80 -15.34
N ILE A 220 0.43 -10.42 -15.67
CA ILE A 220 1.74 -9.81 -15.45
C ILE A 220 1.92 -8.74 -16.52
N GLN A 221 2.16 -7.50 -16.11
CA GLN A 221 2.38 -6.39 -17.03
C GLN A 221 3.83 -6.39 -17.49
N GLU A 222 4.05 -5.99 -18.75
CA GLU A 222 5.39 -5.97 -19.37
C GLU A 222 6.37 -5.04 -18.63
N THR A 223 5.87 -3.91 -18.13
CA THR A 223 6.65 -2.96 -17.34
C THR A 223 6.02 -2.79 -15.95
N ASP A 224 6.81 -2.29 -14.99
CA ASP A 224 6.26 -1.97 -13.67
C ASP A 224 5.34 -0.75 -13.76
N PRO A 225 4.03 -0.88 -13.43
CA PRO A 225 3.09 0.23 -13.56
C PRO A 225 3.23 1.29 -12.47
N GLY A 226 4.07 1.07 -11.45
CA GLY A 226 4.10 1.92 -10.25
C GLY A 226 2.75 1.97 -9.49
N SER A 227 1.88 0.98 -9.71
CA SER A 227 0.57 0.87 -9.08
C SER A 227 0.65 0.02 -7.81
N ASP A 228 0.30 0.61 -6.67
CA ASP A 228 0.29 -0.09 -5.40
C ASP A 228 -0.74 -1.22 -5.35
N MET A 229 -1.89 -1.07 -6.00
CA MET A 229 -2.89 -2.14 -6.08
C MET A 229 -2.42 -3.29 -6.99
N TYR A 230 -1.69 -2.97 -8.06
CA TYR A 230 -1.03 -4.00 -8.87
C TYR A 230 0.00 -4.77 -8.05
N HIS A 231 0.86 -4.05 -7.31
CA HIS A 231 1.88 -4.68 -6.48
C HIS A 231 1.29 -5.57 -5.39
N ASN A 232 0.22 -5.12 -4.73
CA ASN A 232 -0.49 -5.91 -3.73
C ASN A 232 -1.15 -7.15 -4.35
N ALA A 233 -1.86 -6.99 -5.47
CA ALA A 233 -2.46 -8.10 -6.18
C ALA A 233 -1.41 -9.12 -6.67
N LEU A 234 -0.26 -8.66 -7.16
CA LEU A 234 0.83 -9.52 -7.61
C LEU A 234 1.40 -10.36 -6.47
N ARG A 235 1.60 -9.76 -5.29
CA ARG A 235 2.06 -10.49 -4.10
C ARG A 235 1.05 -11.55 -3.65
N ASP A 236 -0.23 -11.20 -3.65
CA ASP A 236 -1.30 -12.15 -3.30
C ASP A 236 -1.47 -13.25 -4.35
N TYR A 237 -1.26 -12.93 -5.63
CA TYR A 237 -1.24 -13.92 -6.70
C TYR A 237 -0.08 -14.89 -6.53
N VAL A 238 1.11 -14.40 -6.19
CA VAL A 238 2.27 -15.26 -5.86
C VAL A 238 1.96 -16.16 -4.65
N ALA A 239 1.34 -15.62 -3.60
CA ALA A 239 0.92 -16.42 -2.45
C ALA A 239 -0.10 -17.50 -2.85
N PHE A 240 -1.06 -17.16 -3.72
CA PHE A 240 -2.00 -18.12 -4.30
C PHE A 240 -1.29 -19.23 -5.09
N LEU A 241 -0.33 -18.89 -5.96
CA LEU A 241 0.47 -19.88 -6.70
C LEU A 241 1.27 -20.79 -5.77
N ALA A 242 1.87 -20.23 -4.70
CA ALA A 242 2.58 -21.01 -3.68
C ALA A 242 1.66 -22.02 -2.98
N MET A 243 0.44 -21.59 -2.64
CA MET A 243 -0.57 -22.46 -2.04
C MET A 243 -1.03 -23.57 -3.00
N GLU A 244 -1.26 -23.27 -4.26
CA GLU A 244 -1.62 -24.29 -5.26
C GLU A 244 -0.49 -25.30 -5.48
N GLN A 245 0.77 -24.85 -5.51
CA GLN A 245 1.93 -25.74 -5.58
C GLN A 245 2.05 -26.65 -4.34
N ASP A 246 1.79 -26.13 -3.14
CA ASP A 246 1.77 -26.89 -1.89
C ASP A 246 0.64 -27.94 -1.87
N LYS A 247 -0.56 -27.57 -2.34
CA LYS A 247 -1.68 -28.53 -2.49
C LYS A 247 -1.32 -29.70 -3.39
N LEU A 248 -0.75 -29.43 -4.57
CA LEU A 248 -0.34 -30.47 -5.51
C LEU A 248 0.72 -31.40 -4.90
N ARG A 249 1.71 -30.85 -4.19
CA ARG A 249 2.72 -31.64 -3.45
C ARG A 249 2.09 -32.49 -2.35
N ASN A 250 1.18 -31.93 -1.57
CA ASN A 250 0.55 -32.65 -0.45
C ASN A 250 -0.46 -33.72 -0.90
N ILE A 251 -1.18 -33.51 -2.01
CA ILE A 251 -2.00 -34.55 -2.65
C ILE A 251 -1.12 -35.72 -3.10
N SER A 252 0.09 -35.44 -3.61
CA SER A 252 1.05 -36.50 -3.97
C SER A 252 1.72 -37.19 -2.78
N ALA A 253 1.65 -36.62 -1.58
CA ALA A 253 2.42 -37.07 -0.41
C ALA A 253 1.61 -37.77 0.71
N GLN A 254 0.26 -37.82 0.65
CA GLN A 254 -0.62 -38.47 1.66
C GLN A 254 -0.23 -38.21 3.14
N GLN A 255 0.18 -37.00 3.50
CA GLN A 255 0.66 -36.71 4.85
C GLN A 255 -0.49 -36.42 5.84
N GLU A 256 -0.54 -37.17 6.94
CA GLU A 256 -1.40 -36.90 8.10
C GLU A 256 -0.93 -35.65 8.87
N ARG A 257 -1.88 -34.87 9.41
CA ARG A 257 -1.56 -33.70 10.25
C ARG A 257 -0.93 -34.13 11.58
N PRO A 258 0.16 -33.50 12.03
CA PRO A 258 0.75 -33.79 13.34
C PRO A 258 -0.17 -33.39 14.52
N PRO A 259 -0.05 -34.06 15.68
CA PRO A 259 -0.81 -33.75 16.90
C PRO A 259 -0.66 -32.29 17.37
N GLN A 260 -1.68 -31.76 18.05
CA GLN A 260 -1.78 -30.35 18.48
C GLN A 260 -0.56 -29.76 19.20
N GLN A 261 0.14 -30.56 20.01
CA GLN A 261 1.31 -30.11 20.77
C GLN A 261 2.56 -29.84 19.91
N LEU A 262 2.62 -30.38 18.69
CA LEU A 262 3.71 -30.16 17.73
C LEU A 262 3.36 -29.10 16.66
N GLN A 263 2.16 -28.54 16.70
CA GLN A 263 1.65 -27.68 15.63
C GLN A 263 2.33 -26.31 15.59
N VAL A 264 2.65 -25.68 16.72
CA VAL A 264 3.21 -24.31 16.72
C VAL A 264 4.56 -24.22 15.97
N ASN A 265 5.50 -25.14 16.25
CA ASN A 265 6.79 -25.18 15.57
C ASN A 265 6.66 -25.63 14.10
N ALA A 266 5.72 -26.55 13.83
CA ALA A 266 5.42 -26.99 12.46
C ALA A 266 4.77 -25.87 11.63
N ASP A 267 3.94 -25.03 12.23
CA ASP A 267 3.26 -23.90 11.60
C ASP A 267 4.24 -22.78 11.28
N LEU A 268 5.16 -22.44 12.20
CA LEU A 268 6.24 -21.48 11.94
C LEU A 268 7.16 -21.95 10.81
N SER A 269 7.60 -23.22 10.86
CA SER A 269 8.41 -23.82 9.80
C SER A 269 7.68 -23.85 8.45
N ARG A 270 6.37 -24.10 8.48
CA ARG A 270 5.52 -24.06 7.29
C ARG A 270 5.41 -22.64 6.73
N GLN A 271 5.24 -21.62 7.58
CA GLN A 271 5.22 -20.21 7.16
C GLN A 271 6.56 -19.78 6.54
N GLU A 272 7.68 -20.15 7.16
CA GLU A 272 9.03 -19.87 6.63
C GLU A 272 9.20 -20.52 5.24
N ASN A 273 8.82 -21.80 5.10
CA ASN A 273 8.86 -22.50 3.82
C ASN A 273 7.95 -21.86 2.76
N GLN A 274 6.75 -21.41 3.14
CA GLN A 274 5.84 -20.72 2.23
C GLN A 274 6.45 -19.41 1.72
N MET A 275 7.13 -18.64 2.57
CA MET A 275 7.83 -17.43 2.11
C MET A 275 9.00 -17.74 1.19
N ALA A 276 9.76 -18.79 1.47
CA ALA A 276 10.83 -19.23 0.58
C ALA A 276 10.29 -19.62 -0.81
N ILE A 277 9.15 -20.32 -0.87
CA ILE A 277 8.47 -20.66 -2.12
C ILE A 277 7.99 -19.40 -2.85
N GLN A 278 7.39 -18.44 -2.13
CA GLN A 278 6.95 -17.18 -2.73
C GLN A 278 8.12 -16.42 -3.39
N LEU A 279 9.28 -16.35 -2.74
CA LEU A 279 10.48 -15.72 -3.32
C LEU A 279 10.94 -16.44 -4.61
N GLN A 280 10.89 -17.77 -4.63
CA GLN A 280 11.22 -18.56 -5.83
C GLN A 280 10.21 -18.35 -6.97
N ILE A 281 8.92 -18.31 -6.63
CA ILE A 281 7.86 -18.06 -7.60
C ILE A 281 8.04 -16.66 -8.19
N MET A 282 8.33 -15.64 -7.39
CA MET A 282 8.62 -14.28 -7.89
C MET A 282 9.76 -14.30 -8.92
N ASP A 283 10.88 -14.97 -8.61
CA ASP A 283 12.03 -15.07 -9.52
C ASP A 283 11.66 -15.72 -10.87
N SER A 284 10.84 -16.78 -10.84
CA SER A 284 10.40 -17.46 -12.08
C SER A 284 9.30 -16.71 -12.84
N LEU A 285 8.33 -16.12 -12.13
CA LEU A 285 7.15 -15.48 -12.70
C LEU A 285 7.49 -14.14 -13.35
N LEU A 286 8.50 -13.44 -12.82
CA LEU A 286 8.92 -12.11 -13.25
C LEU A 286 10.31 -12.13 -13.89
N ALA A 287 10.77 -13.29 -14.37
CA ALA A 287 12.08 -13.44 -15.02
C ALA A 287 12.24 -12.48 -16.21
N ASP A 288 11.16 -12.26 -16.97
CA ASP A 288 11.12 -11.34 -18.11
C ASP A 288 10.77 -9.89 -17.71
N ASN A 289 10.51 -9.62 -16.41
CA ASN A 289 10.09 -8.32 -15.88
C ASN A 289 10.99 -7.87 -14.71
N PRO A 290 12.30 -7.68 -14.93
CA PRO A 290 13.27 -7.46 -13.85
C PRO A 290 13.01 -6.19 -13.03
N ALA A 291 12.43 -5.14 -13.62
CA ALA A 291 12.05 -3.93 -12.90
C ALA A 291 10.91 -4.20 -11.89
N THR A 292 9.87 -4.91 -12.31
CA THR A 292 8.77 -5.35 -11.44
C THR A 292 9.27 -6.32 -10.37
N LEU A 293 10.16 -7.25 -10.74
CA LEU A 293 10.77 -8.19 -9.78
C LEU A 293 11.56 -7.45 -8.70
N ALA A 294 12.35 -6.45 -9.05
CA ALA A 294 13.12 -5.66 -8.10
C ALA A 294 12.22 -5.01 -7.04
N VAL A 295 11.10 -4.43 -7.45
CA VAL A 295 10.15 -3.77 -6.53
C VAL A 295 9.43 -4.79 -5.65
N ILE A 296 8.80 -5.81 -6.25
CA ILE A 296 7.96 -6.76 -5.52
C ILE A 296 8.77 -7.60 -4.54
N LYS A 297 9.95 -8.05 -4.96
CA LYS A 297 10.83 -8.85 -4.10
C LYS A 297 11.35 -8.03 -2.93
N ALA A 298 11.66 -6.74 -3.14
CA ALA A 298 12.06 -5.88 -2.04
C ALA A 298 10.93 -5.63 -1.05
N VAL A 299 9.71 -5.36 -1.51
CA VAL A 299 8.53 -5.21 -0.65
C VAL A 299 8.26 -6.50 0.14
N GLN A 300 8.43 -7.67 -0.48
CA GLN A 300 8.29 -8.95 0.21
C GLN A 300 9.34 -9.15 1.31
N ILE A 301 10.61 -8.82 1.03
CA ILE A 301 11.68 -8.91 2.03
C ILE A 301 11.46 -7.90 3.16
N ASP A 302 11.05 -6.67 2.85
CA ASP A 302 10.69 -5.66 3.86
C ASP A 302 9.54 -6.13 4.76
N PHE A 303 8.53 -6.79 4.19
CA PHE A 303 7.46 -7.43 4.95
C PHE A 303 8.01 -8.55 5.86
N MET A 304 8.92 -9.39 5.36
CA MET A 304 9.60 -10.40 6.18
C MET A 304 10.36 -9.78 7.34
N ILE A 305 11.16 -8.74 7.08
CA ILE A 305 11.90 -8.00 8.11
C ILE A 305 10.94 -7.48 9.18
N LYS A 306 9.83 -6.84 8.79
CA LYS A 306 8.91 -6.21 9.75
C LYS A 306 8.15 -7.19 10.63
N TYR A 307 7.66 -8.28 10.06
CA TYR A 307 6.62 -9.09 10.70
C TYR A 307 7.08 -10.50 11.11
N PHE A 308 8.27 -10.94 10.72
CA PHE A 308 8.74 -12.30 10.96
C PHE A 308 10.18 -12.35 11.48
N ASP A 309 10.49 -13.38 12.27
CA ASP A 309 11.82 -13.64 12.82
C ASP A 309 12.51 -14.83 12.13
N PHE A 310 12.27 -14.98 10.83
CA PHE A 310 12.93 -15.99 9.97
C PHE A 310 14.36 -15.53 9.64
N HIS A 311 15.25 -15.58 10.62
CA HIS A 311 16.54 -14.89 10.54
C HIS A 311 17.39 -15.34 9.35
N ASN A 312 17.57 -16.65 9.20
CA ASN A 312 18.40 -17.22 8.13
C ASN A 312 17.78 -16.98 6.75
N LEU A 313 16.47 -17.22 6.60
CA LEU A 313 15.76 -16.98 5.35
C LEU A 313 15.82 -15.50 4.95
N THR A 314 15.51 -14.60 5.87
CA THR A 314 15.49 -13.15 5.61
C THR A 314 16.88 -12.64 5.28
N ARG A 315 17.92 -13.06 6.03
CA ARG A 315 19.30 -12.69 5.73
C ARG A 315 19.73 -13.18 4.34
N THR A 316 19.44 -14.45 4.02
CA THR A 316 19.73 -15.02 2.71
C THR A 316 19.00 -14.28 1.60
N ALA A 317 17.75 -13.89 1.82
CA ALA A 317 16.96 -13.16 0.85
C ALA A 317 17.54 -11.76 0.58
N ILE A 318 17.99 -11.05 1.62
CA ILE A 318 18.67 -9.75 1.49
C ILE A 318 19.97 -9.90 0.70
N ASP A 319 20.82 -10.87 1.05
CA ASP A 319 22.11 -11.09 0.37
C ASP A 319 21.89 -11.46 -1.11
N LYS A 320 20.92 -12.34 -1.40
CA LYS A 320 20.53 -12.66 -2.79
C LYS A 320 19.97 -11.46 -3.54
N TYR A 321 19.14 -10.66 -2.90
CA TYR A 321 18.58 -9.45 -3.50
C TYR A 321 19.69 -8.46 -3.88
N ALA A 322 20.63 -8.19 -2.97
CA ALA A 322 21.75 -7.29 -3.22
C ALA A 322 22.66 -7.78 -4.36
N ASN A 323 22.85 -9.11 -4.49
CA ASN A 323 23.60 -9.69 -5.60
C ASN A 323 22.85 -9.60 -6.94
N GLN A 324 21.51 -9.73 -6.91
CA GLN A 324 20.67 -9.67 -8.10
C GLN A 324 20.47 -8.22 -8.60
N PHE A 325 20.40 -7.26 -7.68
CA PHE A 325 20.18 -5.84 -7.97
C PHE A 325 21.30 -4.97 -7.35
N PRO A 326 22.56 -5.12 -7.79
CA PRO A 326 23.69 -4.45 -7.19
C PRO A 326 23.56 -2.92 -7.30
N GLY A 327 23.79 -2.22 -6.19
CA GLY A 327 23.76 -0.75 -6.13
C GLY A 327 22.37 -0.12 -6.12
N SER A 328 21.28 -0.92 -6.07
CA SER A 328 19.93 -0.37 -5.95
C SER A 328 19.71 0.29 -4.58
N GLU A 329 18.83 1.30 -4.54
CA GLU A 329 18.45 1.94 -3.28
C GLU A 329 17.74 0.96 -2.34
N GLU A 330 16.94 0.07 -2.92
CA GLU A 330 16.21 -0.98 -2.22
C GLU A 330 17.17 -1.93 -1.47
N ALA A 331 18.27 -2.34 -2.11
CA ALA A 331 19.26 -3.22 -1.48
C ALA A 331 19.89 -2.59 -0.23
N ARG A 332 20.17 -1.28 -0.29
CA ARG A 332 20.65 -0.50 0.86
C ARG A 332 19.57 -0.41 1.94
N LEU A 333 18.35 -0.02 1.59
CA LEU A 333 17.24 0.13 2.54
C LEU A 333 16.90 -1.17 3.26
N LEU A 334 16.89 -2.30 2.56
CA LEU A 334 16.65 -3.62 3.18
C LEU A 334 17.74 -3.97 4.18
N THR A 335 19.00 -3.70 3.85
CA THR A 335 20.14 -3.92 4.76
C THR A 335 20.03 -3.04 5.99
N ASP A 336 19.76 -1.74 5.82
CA ASP A 336 19.63 -0.78 6.92
C ASP A 336 18.50 -1.16 7.87
N LYS A 337 17.32 -1.49 7.33
CA LYS A 337 16.15 -1.93 8.14
C LYS A 337 16.40 -3.24 8.87
N TRP A 338 17.07 -4.19 8.23
CA TRP A 338 17.45 -5.45 8.87
C TRP A 338 18.41 -5.21 10.03
N GLN A 339 19.41 -4.34 9.84
CA GLN A 339 20.34 -3.96 10.90
C GLN A 339 19.63 -3.22 12.02
N GLU A 340 18.74 -2.28 11.71
CA GLU A 340 17.94 -1.55 12.71
C GLU A 340 17.11 -2.51 13.57
N LYS A 341 16.38 -3.44 12.95
CA LYS A 341 15.62 -4.47 13.66
C LYS A 341 16.52 -5.32 14.57
N ASN A 342 17.64 -5.81 14.05
CA ASN A 342 18.51 -6.73 14.81
C ASN A 342 19.48 -6.05 15.77
N LYS A 343 19.67 -4.73 15.66
CA LYS A 343 20.41 -3.96 16.67
C LYS A 343 19.71 -4.06 18.02
N LEU A 344 18.37 -4.05 18.02
CA LEU A 344 17.54 -4.18 19.22
C LEU A 344 17.48 -5.61 19.80
N THR A 345 17.78 -6.65 19.01
CA THR A 345 17.74 -8.05 19.47
C THR A 345 19.04 -8.53 20.12
N SER A 346 20.13 -7.79 19.95
CA SER A 346 21.46 -8.15 20.49
C SER A 346 21.62 -7.89 21.99
N SER A 347 20.78 -7.04 22.59
CA SER A 347 20.70 -6.85 24.04
C SER A 347 19.47 -7.55 24.59
N LYS A 348 19.65 -8.59 25.41
CA LYS A 348 18.55 -9.12 26.23
C LYS A 348 17.98 -7.96 27.04
N PRO A 349 16.70 -7.61 26.91
CA PRO A 349 16.13 -6.50 27.68
C PRO A 349 16.33 -6.81 29.16
N SER A 350 17.00 -5.92 29.87
CA SER A 350 17.18 -6.02 31.31
C SER A 350 16.27 -5.01 31.96
N PHE A 351 15.31 -5.50 32.72
CA PHE A 351 14.41 -4.66 33.51
C PHE A 351 14.05 -5.39 34.80
N THR A 352 13.67 -4.59 35.79
CA THR A 352 13.15 -5.05 37.08
C THR A 352 11.78 -4.41 37.26
N LEU A 353 10.78 -5.23 37.55
CA LEU A 353 9.43 -4.79 37.84
C LEU A 353 9.07 -5.13 39.28
N THR A 354 8.10 -4.43 39.83
CA THR A 354 7.54 -4.75 41.14
C THR A 354 6.34 -5.66 40.92
N ASN A 355 6.31 -6.82 41.59
CA ASN A 355 5.18 -7.74 41.52
C ASN A 355 4.04 -7.28 42.44
N ASN A 356 2.94 -8.05 42.46
CA ASN A 356 1.75 -7.78 43.28
C ASN A 356 1.97 -7.84 44.80
N GLU A 357 3.10 -8.38 45.26
CA GLU A 357 3.48 -8.44 46.68
C GLU A 357 4.47 -7.33 47.07
N GLY A 358 4.77 -6.41 46.14
CA GLY A 358 5.75 -5.33 46.37
C GLY A 358 7.20 -5.78 46.24
N ARG A 359 7.47 -7.02 45.80
CA ARG A 359 8.83 -7.53 45.59
C ARG A 359 9.35 -7.14 44.22
N HIS A 360 10.61 -6.77 44.15
CA HIS A 360 11.31 -6.55 42.88
C HIS A 360 11.65 -7.88 42.23
N VAL A 361 11.25 -8.06 40.97
CA VAL A 361 11.53 -9.23 40.14
C VAL A 361 12.22 -8.74 38.88
N SER A 362 13.45 -9.21 38.66
CA SER A 362 14.22 -8.95 37.46
C SER A 362 14.03 -10.06 36.43
N LEU A 363 14.25 -9.75 35.15
CA LEU A 363 14.23 -10.78 34.10
C LEU A 363 15.35 -11.82 34.28
N GLN A 364 16.41 -11.50 35.03
CA GLN A 364 17.50 -12.45 35.35
C GLN A 364 17.05 -13.49 36.38
N ASP A 365 16.16 -13.13 37.30
CA ASP A 365 15.62 -14.06 38.31
C ASP A 365 14.81 -15.20 37.68
N LEU A 366 14.34 -15.00 36.45
CA LEU A 366 13.54 -15.95 35.67
C LEU A 366 14.37 -16.79 34.68
N ASN A 367 15.71 -16.69 34.73
CA ASN A 367 16.58 -17.46 33.84
C ASN A 367 16.31 -18.98 33.93
N GLY A 368 16.27 -19.65 32.78
CA GLY A 368 15.95 -21.07 32.68
C GLY A 368 14.45 -21.39 32.65
N SER A 369 13.58 -20.38 32.83
CA SER A 369 12.13 -20.53 32.65
C SER A 369 11.67 -19.96 31.32
N VAL A 370 10.57 -20.50 30.76
CA VAL A 370 9.85 -19.85 29.66
C VAL A 370 9.06 -18.68 30.26
N VAL A 371 9.34 -17.46 29.80
CA VAL A 371 8.72 -16.24 30.30
C VAL A 371 7.74 -15.70 29.27
N TYR A 372 6.48 -15.54 29.66
CA TYR A 372 5.46 -14.85 28.89
C TYR A 372 5.36 -13.39 29.37
N ILE A 373 5.41 -12.44 28.44
CA ILE A 373 5.33 -11.00 28.73
C ILE A 373 4.12 -10.43 27.99
N ASP A 374 3.21 -9.83 28.74
CA ASP A 374 2.00 -9.17 28.23
C ASP A 374 1.95 -7.72 28.72
N PHE A 375 1.73 -6.79 27.78
CA PHE A 375 1.66 -5.35 28.06
C PHE A 375 0.19 -4.91 28.06
N TRP A 376 -0.34 -4.59 29.24
CA TRP A 376 -1.73 -4.16 29.41
C TRP A 376 -1.85 -3.02 30.43
N GLY A 377 -3.06 -2.46 30.54
CA GLY A 377 -3.41 -1.52 31.60
C GLY A 377 -4.91 -1.57 31.92
N SER A 378 -5.29 -1.21 33.15
CA SER A 378 -6.69 -1.22 33.61
C SER A 378 -7.63 -0.30 32.80
N TRP A 379 -7.05 0.67 32.10
CA TRP A 379 -7.73 1.58 31.19
C TRP A 379 -7.77 1.10 29.73
N CYS A 380 -7.07 0.01 29.40
CA CYS A 380 -7.02 -0.54 28.05
C CYS A 380 -8.19 -1.51 27.81
N LYS A 381 -9.26 -1.00 27.20
CA LYS A 381 -10.47 -1.79 26.90
C LYS A 381 -10.19 -3.04 26.06
N ALA A 382 -9.32 -2.93 25.06
CA ALA A 382 -8.92 -4.07 24.23
C ALA A 382 -8.18 -5.14 25.04
N CYS A 383 -7.27 -4.72 25.92
CA CYS A 383 -6.52 -5.63 26.79
C CYS A 383 -7.45 -6.39 27.74
N LEU A 384 -8.38 -5.69 28.40
CA LEU A 384 -9.39 -6.31 29.27
C LEU A 384 -10.24 -7.36 28.54
N SER A 385 -10.53 -7.14 27.24
CA SER A 385 -11.33 -8.09 26.44
C SER A 385 -10.57 -9.36 26.04
N GLN A 386 -9.23 -9.33 26.07
CA GLN A 386 -8.38 -10.49 25.75
C GLN A 386 -7.96 -11.28 26.99
N MET A 387 -8.15 -10.73 28.19
CA MET A 387 -7.91 -11.47 29.42
C MET A 387 -8.84 -12.68 29.50
N PRO A 388 -8.35 -13.84 29.99
CA PRO A 388 -9.22 -14.99 30.23
C PRO A 388 -10.41 -14.54 31.09
N SER A 389 -11.63 -14.85 30.65
CA SER A 389 -12.81 -14.79 31.51
C SER A 389 -12.54 -15.78 32.64
N SER A 390 -12.07 -15.27 33.77
CA SER A 390 -11.77 -16.05 34.98
C SER A 390 -12.99 -16.81 35.48
#